data_AF-A0A3M1Y9E7-F1
#
_entry.id   AF-A0A3M1Y9E7-F1
#
_cell.length_a   1.000
_cell.length_b   1.000
_cell.length_c   1.000
_cell.angle_alpha   90.00
_cell.angle_beta   90.00
_cell.angle_gamma   90.00
#
_symmetry.space_group_name_H-M   'P 1'
#
loop_
_entity.id
_entity.type
_entity.pdbx_description
1 polymer ?
#
loop_
_entity_poly.entity_id
_entity_poly.type
_entity_poly.pdbx_seq_one_letter_code
_entity_poly.pdbx_strand_id
1 'polypeptide(L)'
;MSKAIIVVDFAYKGTKRKGHGTGRKGLSSTLKYLQYRDKIQNQLAENRDYERWQDRGMGLHWRDILKNSDQMQSKHVLAWTWVISPAPDLMALIPEHKRRDFVCDLTECIVEDYYTERGFDLPEYSYILHDRPTDDEGLQQLHTHVILPGTAPSIAERLPVYNNKEREHDVLFRQVASRHFTKMLDDVVGPEWRRKREEEHEVKPEVDDFDAWFPRN
;
A
#
# COMPACT_ATOMS: atom_id res chain seq x y z
N MET A 1 -2.29 -19.00 -13.80
CA MET A 1 -1.43 -18.29 -12.82
C MET A 1 -1.96 -18.59 -11.43
N SER A 2 -1.09 -18.73 -10.43
CA SER A 2 -1.49 -18.98 -9.04
C SER A 2 -2.24 -17.79 -8.46
N LYS A 3 -3.24 -18.03 -7.59
CA LYS A 3 -3.97 -16.95 -6.90
C LYS A 3 -2.96 -16.12 -6.12
N ALA A 4 -2.92 -14.81 -6.40
CA ALA A 4 -2.01 -13.90 -5.74
C ALA A 4 -2.12 -14.02 -4.21
N ILE A 5 -0.97 -14.08 -3.54
CA ILE A 5 -0.90 -14.12 -2.07
C ILE A 5 -0.95 -12.70 -1.48
N ILE A 6 -0.59 -11.70 -2.29
CA ILE A 6 -0.63 -10.28 -1.99
C ILE A 6 -0.78 -9.49 -3.29
N VAL A 7 -1.64 -8.48 -3.27
CA VAL A 7 -1.80 -7.54 -4.37
C VAL A 7 -1.11 -6.24 -3.98
N VAL A 8 -0.21 -5.78 -4.85
CA VAL A 8 0.45 -4.48 -4.71
C VAL A 8 0.35 -3.69 -6.01
N ASP A 9 0.12 -2.38 -5.88
CA ASP A 9 0.07 -1.46 -7.01
C ASP A 9 0.62 -0.09 -6.62
N PHE A 10 1.17 0.63 -7.60
CA PHE A 10 1.52 2.03 -7.45
C PHE A 10 0.91 2.87 -8.56
N ALA A 11 0.40 4.02 -8.16
CA ALA A 11 0.01 5.11 -9.05
C ALA A 11 0.71 6.40 -8.60
N TYR A 12 0.58 7.47 -9.39
CA TYR A 12 1.11 8.77 -9.00
C TYR A 12 0.13 9.90 -9.30
N LYS A 13 0.28 10.98 -8.54
CA LYS A 13 -0.30 12.29 -8.86
C LYS A 13 0.80 13.14 -9.50
N GLY A 14 0.54 13.63 -10.70
CA GLY A 14 1.47 14.53 -11.38
C GLY A 14 1.53 15.92 -10.75
N THR A 15 2.58 16.68 -11.01
CA THR A 15 2.74 18.07 -10.52
C THR A 15 1.74 19.05 -11.13
N LYS A 16 1.37 18.83 -12.40
CA LYS A 16 0.39 19.65 -13.13
C LYS A 16 -0.99 18.98 -13.16
N ARG A 17 -2.04 19.81 -13.09
CA ARG A 17 -3.41 19.35 -13.34
C ARG A 17 -3.62 19.17 -14.85
N LYS A 18 -4.00 17.97 -15.27
CA LYS A 18 -4.34 17.63 -16.67
C LYS A 18 -5.77 17.13 -16.84
N GLY A 19 -6.50 16.91 -15.75
CA GLY A 19 -7.87 16.37 -15.74
C GLY A 19 -8.42 16.20 -14.33
N HIS A 20 -9.59 15.56 -14.22
CA HIS A 20 -10.16 15.20 -12.92
C HIS A 20 -9.23 14.24 -12.16
N GLY A 21 -9.11 14.38 -10.84
CA GLY A 21 -8.26 13.51 -10.01
C GLY A 21 -6.73 13.66 -10.16
N THR A 22 -6.24 14.64 -10.94
CA THR A 22 -4.79 14.89 -11.16
C THR A 22 -4.31 16.16 -10.45
N GLY A 23 -2.99 16.33 -10.35
CA GLY A 23 -2.40 17.51 -9.72
C GLY A 23 -2.61 17.55 -8.21
N ARG A 24 -2.22 18.68 -7.62
CA ARG A 24 -2.39 18.99 -6.20
C ARG A 24 -3.84 18.84 -5.71
N LYS A 25 -4.82 19.29 -6.51
CA LYS A 25 -6.25 19.14 -6.17
C LYS A 25 -6.66 17.67 -6.14
N GLY A 26 -6.19 16.87 -7.10
CA GLY A 26 -6.43 15.42 -7.13
C GLY A 26 -5.83 14.73 -5.91
N LEU A 27 -4.58 15.03 -5.56
CA LEU A 27 -3.94 14.50 -4.36
C LEU A 27 -4.71 14.91 -3.09
N SER A 28 -5.07 16.17 -2.95
CA SER A 28 -5.86 16.65 -1.80
C SER A 28 -7.20 15.91 -1.66
N SER A 29 -7.93 15.69 -2.76
CA SER A 29 -9.17 14.92 -2.73
C SER A 29 -8.92 13.46 -2.31
N THR A 30 -7.88 12.81 -2.84
CA THR A 30 -7.50 11.45 -2.44
C THR A 30 -7.16 11.38 -0.95
N LEU A 31 -6.30 12.25 -0.44
CA LEU A 31 -5.89 12.21 0.97
C LEU A 31 -7.06 12.48 1.93
N LYS A 32 -7.96 13.41 1.59
CA LYS A 32 -9.19 13.64 2.35
C LYS A 32 -10.08 12.41 2.34
N TYR A 33 -10.27 11.81 1.17
CA TYR A 33 -11.05 10.59 1.05
C TYR A 33 -10.49 9.50 1.95
N LEU A 34 -9.19 9.22 1.85
CA LEU A 34 -8.54 8.20 2.67
C LEU A 34 -8.65 8.46 4.18
N GLN A 35 -8.51 9.73 4.60
CA GLN A 35 -8.59 10.09 6.01
C GLN A 35 -10.03 10.06 6.57
N TYR A 36 -11.06 10.19 5.73
CA TYR A 36 -12.45 10.29 6.18
C TYR A 36 -13.36 9.15 5.69
N ARG A 37 -12.84 8.16 4.96
CA ARG A 37 -13.60 7.09 4.26
C ARG A 37 -14.54 6.28 5.17
N ASP A 38 -14.15 6.04 6.43
CA ASP A 38 -14.80 5.01 7.28
C ASP A 38 -15.69 5.57 8.39
N LYS A 39 -16.51 6.59 8.11
CA LYS A 39 -17.40 7.19 9.12
C LYS A 39 -18.48 6.25 9.70
N ILE A 40 -18.64 5.02 9.22
CA ILE A 40 -19.67 4.08 9.71
C ILE A 40 -19.18 3.15 10.84
N GLN A 41 -17.89 2.84 10.94
CA GLN A 41 -17.31 2.07 12.07
C GLN A 41 -16.69 2.98 13.16
N ASN A 42 -17.15 4.22 13.22
CA ASN A 42 -16.33 5.33 13.66
C ASN A 42 -16.55 5.77 15.12
N GLN A 43 -16.49 4.84 16.07
CA GLN A 43 -16.36 5.23 17.49
C GLN A 43 -14.92 5.68 17.84
N LEU A 44 -13.93 5.40 16.97
CA LEU A 44 -12.51 5.67 17.25
C LEU A 44 -11.96 6.96 16.61
N ALA A 45 -12.50 7.47 15.49
CA ALA A 45 -11.99 8.71 14.89
C ALA A 45 -12.60 10.02 15.45
N GLU A 46 -13.39 9.95 16.53
CA GLU A 46 -13.74 11.14 17.32
C GLU A 46 -12.59 11.56 18.25
N ASN A 47 -11.67 10.64 18.57
CA ASN A 47 -10.51 10.95 19.38
C ASN A 47 -9.37 11.50 18.51
N ARG A 48 -8.91 12.71 18.82
CA ARG A 48 -7.75 13.34 18.16
C ARG A 48 -6.44 12.57 18.40
N ASP A 49 -6.40 11.72 19.42
CA ASP A 49 -5.25 10.90 19.77
C ASP A 49 -5.22 9.56 19.01
N TYR A 50 -6.22 9.30 18.15
CA TYR A 50 -6.20 8.14 17.25
C TYR A 50 -5.47 8.50 15.96
N GLU A 51 -4.15 8.31 15.96
CA GLU A 51 -3.28 8.49 14.79
C GLU A 51 -3.71 7.53 13.66
N ARG A 52 -4.53 8.05 12.73
CA ARG A 52 -5.04 7.27 11.60
C ARG A 52 -3.97 7.07 10.52
N TRP A 53 -3.18 8.11 10.29
CA TRP A 53 -1.97 8.02 9.49
C TRP A 53 -0.83 7.57 10.40
N GLN A 54 -0.06 6.62 9.93
CA GLN A 54 1.23 6.27 10.49
C GLN A 54 2.27 7.15 9.81
N ASP A 55 2.94 8.00 10.58
CA ASP A 55 3.90 8.99 10.08
C ASP A 55 5.33 8.45 10.10
N ARG A 56 5.94 8.41 8.92
CA ARG A 56 7.35 8.08 8.68
C ARG A 56 8.04 9.25 7.96
N GLY A 57 7.59 10.48 8.21
CA GLY A 57 8.17 11.74 7.74
C GLY A 57 7.25 12.58 6.84
N MET A 58 6.10 12.06 6.39
CA MET A 58 5.16 12.82 5.55
C MET A 58 4.06 13.52 6.36
N GLY A 59 3.86 13.18 7.64
CA GLY A 59 2.91 13.82 8.55
C GLY A 59 1.73 12.92 8.93
N LEU A 60 1.06 13.29 10.04
CA LEU A 60 -0.09 12.58 10.60
C LEU A 60 -1.46 13.05 10.06
N HIS A 61 -1.49 14.05 9.17
CA HIS A 61 -2.73 14.63 8.68
C HIS A 61 -2.63 14.97 7.18
N TRP A 62 -3.76 14.86 6.46
CA TRP A 62 -3.79 15.06 5.00
C TRP A 62 -3.21 16.40 4.52
N ARG A 63 -3.30 17.45 5.35
CA ARG A 63 -2.73 18.77 5.04
C ARG A 63 -1.20 18.76 5.10
N ASP A 64 -0.63 18.07 6.08
CA ASP A 64 0.81 17.95 6.26
C ASP A 64 1.39 17.07 5.16
N ILE A 65 0.76 15.93 4.89
CA ILE A 65 1.13 15.04 3.78
C ILE A 65 1.09 15.79 2.44
N LEU A 66 0.05 16.58 2.18
CA LEU A 66 -0.03 17.38 0.96
C LEU A 66 1.08 18.44 0.88
N LYS A 67 1.36 19.13 1.98
CA LYS A 67 2.41 20.15 2.06
C LYS A 67 3.79 19.54 1.83
N ASN A 68 4.08 18.43 2.50
CA ASN A 68 5.34 17.70 2.37
C ASN A 68 5.50 17.11 0.96
N SER A 69 4.40 16.66 0.34
CA SER A 69 4.39 16.27 -1.09
C SER A 69 4.77 17.45 -1.99
N ASP A 70 4.24 18.65 -1.75
CA ASP A 70 4.60 19.84 -2.54
C ASP A 70 6.10 20.18 -2.40
N GLN A 71 6.67 20.00 -1.21
CA GLN A 71 8.07 20.31 -0.90
C GLN A 71 9.05 19.30 -1.50
N MET A 72 8.68 18.02 -1.54
CA MET A 72 9.55 16.91 -1.95
C MET A 72 9.16 16.29 -3.31
N GLN A 73 8.35 17.00 -4.10
CA GLN A 73 8.00 16.57 -5.46
C GLN A 73 9.21 16.55 -6.40
N SER A 74 9.16 15.67 -7.39
CA SER A 74 10.05 15.77 -8.55
C SER A 74 9.43 16.65 -9.63
N LYS A 75 10.12 16.79 -10.76
CA LYS A 75 9.60 17.52 -11.94
C LYS A 75 8.22 17.02 -12.39
N HIS A 76 7.96 15.72 -12.28
CA HIS A 76 6.77 15.09 -12.84
C HIS A 76 5.86 14.43 -11.81
N VAL A 77 6.38 14.06 -10.64
CA VAL A 77 5.63 13.36 -9.59
C VAL A 77 5.48 14.26 -8.38
N LEU A 78 4.22 14.59 -8.04
CA LEU A 78 3.88 15.26 -6.79
C LEU A 78 3.93 14.28 -5.62
N ALA A 79 3.25 13.14 -5.79
CA ALA A 79 3.28 12.04 -4.82
C ALA A 79 3.02 10.72 -5.54
N TRP A 80 3.68 9.66 -5.05
CA TRP A 80 3.29 8.28 -5.29
C TRP A 80 2.17 7.90 -4.31
N THR A 81 1.25 7.07 -4.80
CA THR A 81 0.14 6.50 -4.03
C THR A 81 0.19 4.99 -4.24
N TRP A 82 0.61 4.24 -3.23
CA TRP A 82 0.69 2.78 -3.30
C TRP A 82 -0.49 2.14 -2.58
N VAL A 83 -0.81 0.92 -2.99
CA VAL A 83 -1.73 0.01 -2.30
C VAL A 83 -0.97 -1.28 -2.01
N ILE A 84 -1.09 -1.77 -0.77
CA ILE A 84 -0.60 -3.08 -0.35
C ILE A 84 -1.78 -3.80 0.29
N SER A 85 -2.16 -4.94 -0.29
CA SER A 85 -3.36 -5.69 0.09
C SER A 85 -3.07 -7.19 0.09
N PRO A 86 -2.72 -7.77 1.25
CA PRO A 86 -2.62 -9.22 1.43
C PRO A 86 -3.93 -9.95 1.07
N ALA A 87 -3.83 -11.21 0.67
CA ALA A 87 -5.00 -12.01 0.33
C ALA A 87 -5.87 -12.27 1.58
N PRO A 88 -7.18 -11.94 1.57
CA PRO A 88 -8.07 -12.07 2.73
C PRO A 88 -8.14 -13.49 3.31
N ASP A 89 -8.11 -14.51 2.47
CA ASP A 89 -8.13 -15.91 2.86
C ASP A 89 -6.86 -16.34 3.61
N LEU A 90 -5.69 -15.85 3.19
CA LEU A 90 -4.43 -16.06 3.91
C LEU A 90 -4.37 -15.23 5.20
N MET A 91 -4.91 -14.01 5.19
CA MET A 91 -5.06 -13.20 6.39
C MET A 91 -5.97 -13.86 7.43
N ALA A 92 -6.97 -14.64 7.00
CA ALA A 92 -7.85 -15.38 7.89
C ALA A 92 -7.11 -16.43 8.74
N LEU A 93 -5.96 -16.93 8.28
CA LEU A 93 -5.10 -17.87 9.02
C LEU A 93 -4.40 -17.21 10.21
N ILE A 94 -4.18 -15.89 10.16
CA ILE A 94 -3.51 -15.14 11.21
C ILE A 94 -4.53 -14.87 12.35
N PRO A 95 -4.14 -15.03 13.64
CA PRO A 95 -4.99 -14.65 14.76
C PRO A 95 -5.45 -13.20 14.64
N GLU A 96 -6.75 -12.95 14.80
CA GLU A 96 -7.38 -11.64 14.52
C GLU A 96 -6.67 -10.46 15.20
N HIS A 97 -6.31 -10.61 16.47
CA HIS A 97 -5.61 -9.59 17.26
C HIS A 97 -4.20 -9.24 16.73
N LYS A 98 -3.61 -10.04 15.85
CA LYS A 98 -2.29 -9.79 15.23
C LYS A 98 -2.38 -9.23 13.82
N ARG A 99 -3.55 -9.28 13.17
CA ARG A 99 -3.67 -8.99 11.72
C ARG A 99 -3.34 -7.54 11.38
N ARG A 100 -3.73 -6.59 12.23
CA ARG A 100 -3.46 -5.16 11.99
C ARG A 100 -1.96 -4.88 12.03
N ASP A 101 -1.29 -5.31 13.10
CA ASP A 101 0.16 -5.13 13.27
C ASP A 101 0.92 -5.84 12.16
N PHE A 102 0.51 -7.06 11.80
CA PHE A 102 1.08 -7.81 10.68
C PHE A 102 1.08 -7.00 9.37
N VAL A 103 -0.04 -6.36 9.02
CA VAL A 103 -0.15 -5.59 7.77
C VAL A 103 0.64 -4.28 7.85
N CYS A 104 0.70 -3.64 9.02
CA CYS A 104 1.57 -2.49 9.25
C CYS A 104 3.05 -2.86 9.05
N ASP A 105 3.54 -3.88 9.76
CA ASP A 105 4.94 -4.32 9.67
C ASP A 105 5.30 -4.75 8.24
N LEU A 106 4.40 -5.47 7.59
CA LEU A 106 4.56 -5.88 6.19
C LEU A 106 4.69 -4.68 5.26
N THR A 107 3.87 -3.65 5.48
CA THR A 107 3.91 -2.41 4.69
C THR A 107 5.26 -1.72 4.83
N GLU A 108 5.78 -1.62 6.05
CA GLU A 108 7.06 -0.96 6.32
C GLU A 108 8.23 -1.72 5.70
N CYS A 109 8.29 -3.04 5.88
CA CYS A 109 9.29 -3.88 5.24
C CYS A 109 9.27 -3.76 3.71
N ILE A 110 8.08 -3.77 3.10
CA ILE A 110 7.94 -3.65 1.64
C ILE A 110 8.45 -2.30 1.14
N VAL A 111 8.12 -1.21 1.83
CA VAL A 111 8.58 0.14 1.44
C VAL A 111 10.11 0.22 1.55
N GLU A 112 10.68 -0.25 2.65
CA GLU A 112 12.12 -0.22 2.90
C GLU A 112 12.90 -1.04 1.87
N ASP A 113 12.56 -2.31 1.69
CA ASP A 113 13.28 -3.19 0.76
C ASP A 113 13.11 -2.72 -0.69
N TYR A 114 11.95 -2.20 -1.07
CA TYR A 114 11.74 -1.70 -2.43
C TYR A 114 12.67 -0.53 -2.76
N TYR A 115 12.83 0.44 -1.85
CA TYR A 115 13.74 1.57 -2.09
C TYR A 115 15.20 1.14 -2.03
N THR A 116 15.55 0.28 -1.07
CA THR A 116 16.91 -0.27 -0.92
C THR A 116 17.32 -1.04 -2.19
N GLU A 117 16.48 -1.94 -2.70
CA GLU A 117 16.77 -2.69 -3.93
C GLU A 117 16.83 -1.80 -5.18
N ARG A 118 16.15 -0.65 -5.14
CA ARG A 118 16.23 0.38 -6.18
C ARG A 118 17.45 1.30 -6.04
N GLY A 119 18.28 1.11 -5.01
CA GLY A 119 19.49 1.89 -4.76
C GLY A 119 19.23 3.29 -4.20
N PHE A 120 18.09 3.47 -3.51
CA PHE A 120 17.74 4.72 -2.84
C PHE A 120 17.76 4.53 -1.33
N ASP A 121 18.01 5.62 -0.60
CA ASP A 121 17.68 5.67 0.82
C ASP A 121 16.16 5.67 1.00
N LEU A 122 15.70 5.19 2.16
CA LEU A 122 14.28 5.18 2.51
C LEU A 122 13.74 6.62 2.52
N PRO A 123 12.74 6.96 1.68
CA PRO A 123 12.14 8.28 1.70
C PRO A 123 11.20 8.43 2.89
N GLU A 124 10.79 9.67 3.14
CA GLU A 124 9.65 9.95 3.99
C GLU A 124 8.38 9.34 3.38
N TYR A 125 7.54 8.75 4.22
CA TYR A 125 6.23 8.29 3.80
C TYR A 125 5.23 8.45 4.94
N SER A 126 3.95 8.36 4.60
CA SER A 126 2.88 8.11 5.57
C SER A 126 1.95 7.08 4.98
N TYR A 127 1.39 6.22 5.80
CA TYR A 127 0.40 5.24 5.36
C TYR A 127 -0.79 5.18 6.29
N ILE A 128 -1.87 4.61 5.78
CA ILE A 128 -3.13 4.46 6.50
C ILE A 128 -3.64 3.05 6.25
N LEU A 129 -3.97 2.34 7.34
CA LEU A 129 -4.57 1.01 7.30
C LEU A 129 -6.09 1.17 7.21
N HIS A 130 -6.68 0.59 6.17
CA HIS A 130 -8.12 0.45 6.01
C HIS A 130 -8.52 -1.01 6.21
N ASP A 131 -9.75 -1.18 6.69
CA ASP A 131 -10.39 -2.48 6.85
C ASP A 131 -11.76 -2.40 6.18
N ARG A 132 -11.99 -3.27 5.20
CA ARG A 132 -13.30 -3.44 4.58
C ARG A 132 -13.60 -4.92 4.44
N PRO A 133 -14.87 -5.34 4.48
CA PRO A 133 -15.21 -6.70 4.07
C PRO A 133 -15.01 -6.87 2.56
N THR A 134 -14.65 -8.08 2.11
CA THR A 134 -14.73 -8.46 0.70
C THR A 134 -16.17 -8.53 0.24
N ASP A 135 -16.43 -8.24 -1.03
CA ASP A 135 -17.78 -8.18 -1.58
C ASP A 135 -18.43 -9.58 -1.69
N ASP A 136 -17.63 -10.63 -1.91
CA ASP A 136 -18.13 -12.00 -2.13
C ASP A 136 -18.38 -12.76 -0.83
N GLU A 137 -17.33 -12.92 -0.01
CA GLU A 137 -17.32 -13.82 1.17
C GLU A 137 -17.39 -13.05 2.50
N GLY A 138 -17.39 -11.72 2.47
CA GLY A 138 -17.39 -10.89 3.67
C GLY A 138 -16.11 -11.02 4.51
N LEU A 139 -15.02 -11.55 3.94
CA LEU A 139 -13.74 -11.70 4.62
C LEU A 139 -13.12 -10.33 4.91
N GLN A 140 -12.34 -10.25 5.98
CA GLN A 140 -11.61 -9.04 6.33
C GLN A 140 -10.55 -8.73 5.26
N GLN A 141 -10.65 -7.56 4.62
CA GLN A 141 -9.69 -7.06 3.62
C GLN A 141 -8.90 -5.88 4.19
N LEU A 142 -7.92 -6.21 5.04
CA LEU A 142 -6.93 -5.25 5.51
C LEU A 142 -6.01 -4.83 4.35
N HIS A 143 -5.87 -3.53 4.15
CA HIS A 143 -4.99 -2.97 3.14
C HIS A 143 -4.49 -1.60 3.54
N THR A 144 -3.29 -1.24 3.10
CA THR A 144 -2.72 0.08 3.34
C THR A 144 -2.68 0.92 2.09
N HIS A 145 -2.96 2.21 2.24
CA HIS A 145 -2.58 3.22 1.26
C HIS A 145 -1.32 3.93 1.73
N VAL A 146 -0.24 3.85 0.95
CA VAL A 146 1.04 4.52 1.26
C VAL A 146 1.20 5.75 0.38
N ILE A 147 1.59 6.87 0.97
CA ILE A 147 1.84 8.13 0.28
C ILE A 147 3.32 8.46 0.41
N LEU A 148 3.99 8.61 -0.73
CA LEU A 148 5.41 8.92 -0.80
C LEU A 148 5.65 10.14 -1.69
N PRO A 149 6.69 10.94 -1.45
CA PRO A 149 7.04 12.06 -2.31
C PRO A 149 7.59 11.61 -3.66
N GLY A 150 7.72 12.55 -4.60
CA GLY A 150 8.29 12.28 -5.92
C GLY A 150 9.83 12.12 -5.94
N THR A 151 10.49 12.31 -4.80
CA THR A 151 11.94 12.23 -4.63
C THR A 151 12.30 11.40 -3.40
N ALA A 152 13.47 10.76 -3.41
CA ALA A 152 14.05 10.09 -2.25
C ALA A 152 15.38 10.74 -1.84
N PRO A 153 15.78 10.65 -0.57
CA PRO A 153 17.11 11.05 -0.13
C PRO A 153 18.23 10.27 -0.85
N SER A 154 19.41 10.90 -0.94
CA SER A 154 20.68 10.26 -1.27
C SER A 154 21.82 10.99 -0.55
N ILE A 155 23.02 10.41 -0.58
CA ILE A 155 24.23 10.94 0.09
C ILE A 155 24.50 12.43 -0.19
N ALA A 156 24.23 12.91 -1.41
CA ALA A 156 24.56 14.28 -1.83
C ALA A 156 23.33 15.19 -2.01
N GLU A 157 22.22 14.65 -2.52
CA GLU A 157 21.01 15.41 -2.83
C GLU A 157 19.75 14.51 -2.86
N ARG A 158 18.55 15.10 -2.92
CA ARG A 158 17.33 14.31 -3.16
C ARG A 158 17.19 13.99 -4.65
N LEU A 159 17.00 12.72 -4.98
CA LEU A 159 16.89 12.23 -6.35
C LEU A 159 15.43 11.96 -6.73
N PRO A 160 15.02 12.25 -7.99
CA PRO A 160 13.68 11.93 -8.44
C PRO A 160 13.47 10.42 -8.59
N VAL A 161 12.35 9.92 -8.07
CA VAL A 161 12.00 8.48 -8.14
C VAL A 161 10.88 8.30 -9.16
N TYR A 162 11.17 7.51 -10.19
CA TYR A 162 10.21 7.14 -11.23
C TYR A 162 10.00 5.63 -11.26
N ASN A 163 8.74 5.20 -11.13
CA ASN A 163 8.35 3.82 -11.34
C ASN A 163 7.90 3.63 -12.80
N ASN A 164 8.52 2.68 -13.51
CA ASN A 164 8.30 2.43 -14.94
C ASN A 164 8.15 0.92 -15.16
N LYS A 165 7.09 0.53 -15.86
CA LYS A 165 6.83 -0.86 -16.26
C LYS A 165 7.89 -1.41 -17.22
N GLU A 166 8.44 -0.59 -18.12
CA GLU A 166 9.52 -1.00 -19.04
C GLU A 166 10.83 -1.33 -18.31
N ARG A 167 10.98 -0.86 -17.06
CA ARG A 167 12.10 -1.20 -16.18
C ARG A 167 11.72 -2.24 -15.13
N GLU A 168 10.57 -2.89 -15.32
CA GLU A 168 10.07 -3.97 -14.46
C GLU A 168 9.92 -3.55 -12.99
N HIS A 169 9.73 -2.26 -12.72
CA HIS A 169 9.61 -1.75 -11.35
C HIS A 169 8.34 -2.27 -10.65
N ASP A 170 7.30 -2.64 -11.39
CA ASP A 170 6.12 -3.30 -10.86
C ASP A 170 6.35 -4.79 -10.58
N VAL A 171 7.17 -5.47 -11.39
CA VAL A 171 7.60 -6.85 -11.14
C VAL A 171 8.43 -6.91 -9.86
N LEU A 172 9.42 -6.02 -9.72
CA LEU A 172 10.21 -5.88 -8.50
C LEU A 172 9.31 -5.63 -7.27
N PHE A 173 8.33 -4.74 -7.39
CA PHE A 173 7.43 -4.43 -6.29
C PHE A 173 6.63 -5.65 -5.84
N ARG A 174 6.09 -6.43 -6.80
CA ARG A 174 5.40 -7.70 -6.50
C ARG A 174 6.33 -8.74 -5.89
N GLN A 175 7.58 -8.83 -6.34
CA GLN A 175 8.57 -9.78 -5.82
C GLN A 175 8.92 -9.47 -4.35
N VAL A 176 9.26 -8.21 -4.05
CA VAL A 176 9.52 -7.74 -2.68
C VAL A 176 8.32 -8.02 -1.79
N ALA A 177 7.12 -7.62 -2.22
CA ALA A 177 5.88 -7.86 -1.48
C ALA A 177 5.62 -9.34 -1.20
N SER A 178 5.74 -10.19 -2.23
CA SER A 178 5.50 -11.63 -2.11
C SER A 178 6.52 -12.28 -1.18
N ARG A 179 7.79 -11.86 -1.24
CA ARG A 179 8.87 -12.37 -0.38
C ARG A 179 8.62 -12.05 1.09
N HIS A 180 8.29 -10.79 1.42
CA HIS A 180 7.98 -10.43 2.81
C HIS A 180 6.72 -11.10 3.31
N PHE A 181 5.63 -11.07 2.54
CA PHE A 181 4.38 -11.69 2.95
C PHE A 181 4.56 -13.18 3.22
N THR A 182 5.25 -13.88 2.32
CA THR A 182 5.54 -15.31 2.45
C THR A 182 6.36 -15.62 3.69
N LYS A 183 7.42 -14.83 3.95
CA LYS A 183 8.28 -15.02 5.13
C LYS A 183 7.53 -14.74 6.43
N MET A 184 6.81 -13.62 6.50
CA MET A 184 6.07 -13.24 7.70
C MET A 184 4.93 -14.21 7.98
N LEU A 185 4.23 -14.71 6.95
CA LEU A 185 3.16 -15.68 7.13
C LEU A 185 3.72 -17.02 7.65
N ASP A 186 4.84 -17.49 7.11
CA ASP A 186 5.56 -18.65 7.66
C ASP A 186 5.89 -18.49 9.14
N ASP A 187 6.40 -17.33 9.55
CA ASP A 187 6.78 -17.06 10.93
C ASP A 187 5.57 -17.09 11.88
N VAL A 188 4.37 -16.73 11.40
CA VAL A 188 3.16 -16.62 12.22
C VAL A 188 2.34 -17.91 12.26
N VAL A 189 2.16 -18.59 11.12
CA VAL A 189 1.27 -19.77 11.00
C VAL A 189 1.98 -21.06 10.58
N GLY A 190 3.29 -21.00 10.30
CA GLY A 190 4.08 -22.14 9.80
C GLY A 190 3.92 -22.39 8.30
N PRO A 191 4.87 -23.06 7.62
CA PRO A 191 4.93 -23.14 6.16
C PRO A 191 3.83 -23.99 5.49
N GLU A 192 3.02 -24.73 6.27
CA GLU A 192 1.98 -25.64 5.77
C GLU A 192 0.87 -24.93 4.96
N TRP A 193 0.68 -23.62 5.14
CA TRP A 193 -0.28 -22.85 4.36
C TRP A 193 0.02 -22.88 2.86
N ARG A 194 1.31 -23.03 2.48
CA ARG A 194 1.75 -23.10 1.08
C ARG A 194 1.18 -24.30 0.36
N ARG A 195 1.21 -25.46 1.01
CA ARG A 195 0.69 -26.71 0.43
C ARG A 195 -0.81 -26.62 0.17
N LYS A 196 -1.57 -26.03 1.11
CA LYS A 196 -2.99 -25.77 0.93
C LYS A 196 -3.26 -24.83 -0.25
N ARG A 197 -2.41 -23.80 -0.42
CA ARG A 197 -2.51 -22.84 -1.53
C ARG A 197 -2.22 -23.48 -2.89
N GLU A 198 -1.27 -24.40 -2.94
CA GLU A 198 -0.94 -25.21 -4.13
C GLU A 198 -2.08 -26.18 -4.47
N GLU A 199 -2.62 -26.89 -3.46
CA GLU A 199 -3.76 -27.81 -3.61
C GLU A 199 -5.03 -27.10 -4.12
N GLU A 200 -5.32 -25.89 -3.62
CA GLU A 200 -6.45 -25.06 -4.11
C GLU A 200 -6.26 -24.60 -5.56
N HIS A 201 -5.02 -24.39 -5.99
CA HIS A 201 -4.70 -23.91 -7.34
C HIS A 201 -4.90 -24.98 -8.42
N GLU A 202 -4.60 -26.25 -8.12
CA GLU A 202 -4.85 -27.36 -9.04
C GLU A 202 -6.35 -27.51 -9.40
N VAL A 203 -7.24 -26.96 -8.56
CA VAL A 203 -8.70 -27.10 -8.71
C VAL A 203 -9.34 -25.92 -9.46
N LYS A 204 -8.73 -24.73 -9.51
CA LYS A 204 -9.34 -23.54 -10.14
C LYS A 204 -8.32 -22.65 -10.89
N PRO A 205 -8.43 -22.52 -12.23
CA PRO A 205 -7.75 -21.46 -12.96
C PRO A 205 -8.60 -20.18 -12.93
N GLU A 206 -8.14 -19.13 -12.26
CA GLU A 206 -8.81 -17.81 -12.29
C GLU A 206 -7.81 -16.67 -12.54
N VAL A 207 -8.33 -15.56 -13.07
CA VAL A 207 -7.58 -14.46 -13.69
C VAL A 207 -7.18 -13.44 -12.63
N ASP A 208 -5.90 -13.05 -12.62
CA ASP A 208 -5.32 -12.06 -11.72
C ASP A 208 -5.77 -10.64 -12.14
N ASP A 209 -7.00 -10.25 -11.78
CA ASP A 209 -7.60 -8.96 -12.14
C ASP A 209 -7.69 -8.01 -10.95
N PHE A 210 -6.92 -6.92 -11.01
CA PHE A 210 -6.92 -5.85 -10.00
C PHE A 210 -8.31 -5.20 -9.83
N ASP A 211 -9.09 -5.09 -10.91
CA ASP A 211 -10.42 -4.46 -10.85
C ASP A 211 -11.46 -5.39 -10.17
N ALA A 212 -11.22 -6.70 -10.10
CA ALA A 212 -12.02 -7.62 -9.29
C ALA A 212 -11.80 -7.41 -7.78
N TRP A 213 -10.58 -7.01 -7.40
CA TRP A 213 -10.23 -6.76 -6.00
C TRP A 213 -10.56 -5.33 -5.55
N PHE A 214 -10.58 -4.38 -6.49
CA PHE A 214 -10.89 -2.97 -6.22
C PHE A 214 -11.84 -2.40 -7.28
N PRO A 215 -13.13 -2.80 -7.28
CA PRO A 215 -14.08 -2.31 -8.27
C PRO A 215 -14.18 -0.79 -8.21
N ARG A 216 -13.97 -0.15 -9.36
CA ARG A 216 -14.10 1.30 -9.52
C ARG A 216 -15.57 1.61 -9.82
N ASN A 217 -16.31 2.06 -8.82
CA ASN A 217 -17.62 2.69 -9.03
C ASN A 217 -17.47 4.03 -9.75
#